data_AF-A0A7V4TX30-F1
#
_entry.id   AF-A0A7V4TX30-F1
#
_cell.length_a   1.000
_cell.length_b   1.000
_cell.length_c   1.000
_cell.angle_alpha   90.00
_cell.angle_beta   90.00
_cell.angle_gamma   90.00
#
_symmetry.space_group_name_H-M   'P 1'
#
loop_
_entity.id
_entity.type
_entity.pdbx_description
1 polymer ?
#
loop_
_entity_poly.entity_id
_entity_poly.type
_entity_poly.pdbx_seq_one_letter_code
_entity_poly.pdbx_strand_id
1 'polypeptide(L)'
;MSLWENLKKGVLEGLQAASDKTSEYTRIGRIKIDVLGLKKEIEEKFVELGGRVYHNAIEKKIFSIEDDKEIQQLIEQLKDLEAELKAYDEELKRIKEEDGVDLD
;
A
#
# COMPACT_ATOMS: atom_id res chain seq x y z
N MET A 1 -17.55 -1.42 -11.47
CA MET A 1 -16.94 -1.50 -10.13
C MET A 1 -15.66 -2.28 -10.24
N SER A 2 -14.59 -1.79 -9.63
CA SER A 2 -13.29 -2.46 -9.60
C SER A 2 -13.35 -3.70 -8.69
N LEU A 3 -12.56 -4.73 -9.00
CA LEU A 3 -12.40 -5.92 -8.14
C LEU A 3 -12.02 -5.52 -6.69
N TRP A 4 -11.27 -4.43 -6.56
CA TRP A 4 -10.89 -3.82 -5.29
C TRP A 4 -12.09 -3.30 -4.48
N GLU A 5 -13.03 -2.61 -5.13
CA GLU A 5 -14.22 -2.07 -4.47
C GLU A 5 -15.12 -3.18 -3.95
N ASN A 6 -15.23 -4.28 -4.70
CA ASN A 6 -16.00 -5.46 -4.29
C ASN A 6 -15.35 -6.17 -3.10
N LEU A 7 -14.01 -6.27 -3.09
CA LEU A 7 -13.24 -6.83 -1.97
C LEU A 7 -13.42 -6.01 -0.69
N LYS A 8 -13.30 -4.68 -0.81
CA LYS A 8 -13.51 -3.73 0.29
C LYS A 8 -14.94 -3.84 0.87
N LYS A 9 -15.95 -3.98 -0.01
CA LYS A 9 -17.34 -4.15 0.39
C LYS A 9 -17.59 -5.46 1.14
N GLY A 10 -17.06 -6.59 0.65
CA GLY A 10 -17.23 -7.89 1.31
C GLY A 10 -16.65 -7.94 2.73
N VAL A 11 -15.51 -7.30 2.97
CA VAL A 11 -14.92 -7.21 4.31
C VAL A 11 -15.71 -6.26 5.22
N LEU A 12 -16.26 -5.17 4.67
CA LEU A 12 -17.13 -4.27 5.42
C LEU A 12 -18.40 -4.97 5.92
N GLU A 13 -18.99 -5.84 5.10
CA GLU A 13 -20.20 -6.60 5.44
C GLU A 13 -19.92 -7.69 6.49
N GLY A 14 -18.73 -8.32 6.47
CA GLY A 14 -18.34 -9.34 7.46
C GLY A 14 -18.19 -8.83 8.91
N LEU A 15 -17.92 -7.54 9.10
CA LEU A 15 -17.77 -6.92 10.43
C LEU A 15 -19.05 -6.91 11.26
N GLN A 16 -20.23 -6.88 10.62
CA GLN A 16 -21.50 -6.81 11.34
C GLN A 16 -21.92 -8.16 11.93
N ALA A 17 -21.21 -9.26 11.63
CA ALA A 17 -21.63 -10.62 11.91
C ALA A 17 -20.69 -11.43 12.84
N ALA A 18 -19.62 -10.84 13.38
CA ALA A 18 -18.51 -11.55 14.02
C ALA A 18 -18.60 -11.64 15.57
N SER A 19 -18.25 -12.80 16.16
CA SER A 19 -17.95 -12.96 17.60
C SER A 19 -16.51 -12.57 17.95
N ASP A 20 -16.12 -12.49 19.23
CA ASP A 20 -14.80 -11.98 19.67
C ASP A 20 -13.59 -12.57 18.93
N LYS A 21 -13.52 -13.90 18.75
CA LYS A 21 -12.42 -14.53 17.98
C LYS A 21 -12.51 -14.26 16.48
N THR A 22 -13.71 -14.06 15.95
CA THR A 22 -13.95 -13.65 14.55
C THR A 22 -13.58 -12.18 14.33
N SER A 23 -13.60 -11.34 15.38
CA SER A 23 -13.26 -9.92 15.30
C SER A 23 -11.77 -9.69 14.98
N GLU A 24 -10.86 -10.49 15.55
CA GLU A 24 -9.42 -10.45 15.27
C GLU A 24 -9.11 -10.84 13.82
N TYR A 25 -9.65 -11.96 13.33
CA TYR A 25 -9.50 -12.35 11.93
C TYR A 25 -10.07 -11.31 10.96
N THR A 26 -11.15 -10.62 11.35
CA THR A 26 -11.72 -9.54 10.53
C THR A 26 -10.82 -8.31 10.52
N ARG A 27 -10.19 -7.96 11.66
CA ARG A 27 -9.18 -6.90 11.74
C ARG A 27 -7.96 -7.22 10.88
N ILE A 28 -7.42 -8.43 10.98
CA ILE A 28 -6.31 -8.92 10.14
C ILE A 28 -6.69 -8.82 8.66
N GLY A 29 -7.88 -9.28 8.28
CA GLY A 29 -8.37 -9.21 6.91
C GLY A 29 -8.44 -7.78 6.37
N ARG A 30 -8.85 -6.82 7.19
CA ARG A 30 -8.84 -5.40 6.83
C ARG A 30 -7.42 -4.88 6.61
N ILE A 31 -6.51 -5.13 7.55
CA ILE A 31 -5.11 -4.68 7.42
C ILE A 31 -4.49 -5.29 6.15
N LYS A 32 -4.73 -6.58 5.85
CA LYS A 32 -4.25 -7.22 4.62
C LYS A 32 -4.82 -6.55 3.36
N ILE A 33 -6.08 -6.13 3.38
CA ILE A 33 -6.65 -5.34 2.28
C ILE A 33 -5.88 -4.03 2.17
N ASP A 34 -5.80 -3.23 3.23
CA ASP A 34 -5.15 -1.92 3.21
C ASP A 34 -3.69 -2.02 2.70
N VAL A 35 -2.94 -3.05 3.12
CA VAL A 35 -1.61 -3.39 2.61
C VAL A 35 -1.59 -3.64 1.10
N LEU A 36 -2.55 -4.39 0.55
CA LEU A 36 -2.67 -4.60 -0.90
C LEU A 36 -2.99 -3.29 -1.64
N GLY A 37 -3.80 -2.43 -1.04
CA GLY A 37 -4.11 -1.10 -1.56
C GLY A 37 -2.86 -0.23 -1.66
N LEU A 38 -2.10 -0.15 -0.58
CA LEU A 38 -0.84 0.61 -0.51
C LEU A 38 0.20 0.07 -1.50
N LYS A 39 0.35 -1.25 -1.62
CA LYS A 39 1.26 -1.86 -2.61
C LYS A 39 0.89 -1.45 -4.03
N LYS A 40 -0.40 -1.46 -4.37
CA LYS A 40 -0.88 -1.02 -5.69
C LYS A 40 -0.61 0.47 -5.92
N GLU A 41 -0.83 1.30 -4.92
CA GLU A 41 -0.57 2.75 -5.03
C GLU A 41 0.93 3.03 -5.22
N ILE A 42 1.80 2.33 -4.49
CA ILE A 42 3.25 2.38 -4.66
C ILE A 42 3.65 1.97 -6.07
N GLU A 43 3.09 0.87 -6.60
CA GLU A 43 3.33 0.43 -7.98
C GLU A 43 2.94 1.51 -9.00
N GLU A 44 1.76 2.12 -8.85
CA GLU A 44 1.29 3.21 -9.72
C GLU A 44 2.23 4.42 -9.66
N LYS A 45 2.73 4.78 -8.47
CA LYS A 45 3.68 5.88 -8.27
C LYS A 45 5.06 5.60 -8.86
N PHE A 46 5.55 4.37 -8.79
CA PHE A 46 6.78 3.97 -9.47
C PHE A 46 6.65 4.02 -11.00
N VAL A 47 5.49 3.65 -11.54
CA VAL A 47 5.22 3.78 -12.98
C VAL A 47 5.23 5.25 -13.41
N GLU A 48 4.59 6.13 -12.63
CA GLU A 48 4.57 7.57 -12.88
C GLU A 48 5.99 8.17 -12.84
N LEU A 49 6.76 7.84 -11.80
CA LEU A 49 8.15 8.27 -11.63
C LEU A 49 9.05 7.77 -12.77
N GLY A 50 8.98 6.48 -13.09
CA GLY A 50 9.76 5.88 -14.16
C GLY A 50 9.45 6.49 -15.52
N GLY A 51 8.17 6.75 -15.81
CA GLY A 51 7.73 7.42 -17.03
C GLY A 51 8.32 8.83 -17.15
N ARG A 52 8.30 9.61 -16.06
CA ARG A 52 8.86 10.97 -16.03
C ARG A 52 10.38 10.97 -16.21
N VAL A 53 11.08 10.08 -15.51
CA VAL A 53 12.54 9.91 -15.65
C VAL A 53 12.90 9.50 -17.07
N TYR A 54 12.18 8.53 -17.64
CA TYR A 54 12.39 8.07 -19.02
C TYR A 54 12.19 9.20 -20.02
N HIS A 55 11.10 9.96 -19.90
CA HIS A 55 10.81 11.09 -20.78
C HIS A 55 11.88 12.19 -20.69
N ASN A 56 12.30 12.54 -19.48
CA ASN A 56 13.39 13.49 -19.28
C ASN A 56 14.70 12.99 -19.89
N ALA A 57 15.03 11.70 -19.76
CA ALA A 57 16.26 11.12 -20.30
C ALA A 57 16.32 11.15 -21.83
N ILE A 58 15.17 11.01 -22.52
CA ILE A 58 15.14 11.06 -23.99
C ILE A 58 15.11 12.49 -24.53
N GLU A 59 14.46 13.44 -23.85
CA GLU A 59 14.29 14.81 -24.34
C GLU A 59 15.41 15.77 -23.91
N LYS A 60 15.98 15.57 -22.72
CA LYS A 60 17.01 16.44 -22.15
C LYS A 60 18.36 15.75 -22.21
N LYS A 61 19.30 16.31 -22.97
CA LYS A 61 20.70 15.83 -23.04
C LYS A 61 21.40 15.76 -21.68
N ILE A 62 21.01 16.63 -20.74
CA ILE A 62 21.48 16.67 -19.35
C ILE A 62 20.26 17.01 -18.50
N PHE A 63 19.86 16.13 -17.58
CA PHE A 63 18.85 16.40 -16.57
C PHE A 63 19.36 15.93 -15.20
N SER A 64 18.99 16.66 -14.15
CA SER A 64 19.16 16.23 -12.77
C SER A 64 17.81 15.85 -12.19
N ILE A 65 17.77 14.75 -11.44
CA ILE A 65 16.60 14.30 -10.68
C ILE A 65 16.22 15.33 -9.61
N GLU A 66 17.23 16.01 -9.05
CA GLU A 66 17.10 16.98 -7.97
C GLU A 66 16.38 18.25 -8.40
N ASP A 67 16.45 18.59 -9.69
CA ASP A 67 15.89 19.82 -10.25
C ASP A 67 14.44 19.66 -10.74
N ASP A 68 13.95 18.43 -10.89
CA ASP A 68 12.57 18.16 -11.33
C ASP A 68 11.65 18.04 -10.10
N LYS A 69 10.87 19.09 -9.86
CA LYS A 69 9.94 19.17 -8.73
C LYS A 69 8.91 18.05 -8.70
N GLU A 70 8.46 17.57 -9.86
CA GLU A 70 7.47 16.49 -9.92
C GLU A 70 8.14 15.16 -9.52
N ILE A 71 9.37 14.91 -9.95
CA ILE A 71 10.14 13.75 -9.50
C ILE A 71 10.35 13.80 -7.99
N GLN A 72 10.74 14.95 -7.43
CA GLN A 72 10.91 15.10 -5.98
C GLN A 72 9.61 14.84 -5.21
N GLN A 73 8.48 15.34 -5.71
CA GLN A 73 7.17 15.08 -5.11
C GLN A 73 6.79 13.60 -5.14
N LEU A 74 7.05 12.90 -6.26
CA LEU A 74 6.80 11.46 -6.37
C LEU A 74 7.67 10.66 -5.40
N ILE A 75 8.93 11.06 -5.23
CA ILE A 75 9.84 10.44 -4.25
C ILE A 75 9.33 10.61 -2.82
N GLU A 76 8.90 11.81 -2.43
CA GLU A 76 8.36 12.03 -1.08
C GLU A 76 7.05 11.25 -0.86
N GLN A 77 6.14 11.24 -1.84
CA GLN A 77 4.93 10.40 -1.78
C GLN A 77 5.25 8.92 -1.61
N LEU A 78 6.24 8.41 -2.37
CA LEU A 78 6.68 7.01 -2.25
C LEU A 78 7.23 6.72 -0.85
N LYS A 79 8.05 7.61 -0.28
CA LYS A 79 8.57 7.44 1.08
C LYS A 79 7.46 7.37 2.13
N ASP A 80 6.46 8.25 2.01
CA ASP A 80 5.33 8.27 2.93
C ASP A 80 4.52 6.96 2.83
N LEU A 81 4.22 6.51 1.61
CA LEU A 81 3.50 5.26 1.37
C LEU A 81 4.29 4.03 1.84
N GLU A 82 5.60 4.00 1.62
CA GLU A 82 6.48 2.91 2.09
C GLU A 82 6.56 2.87 3.62
N ALA A 83 6.59 4.04 4.27
CA ALA A 83 6.56 4.13 5.73
C ALA A 83 5.23 3.62 6.29
N GLU A 84 4.10 3.98 5.67
CA GLU A 84 2.78 3.48 6.05
C GLU A 84 2.66 1.97 5.85
N LEU A 85 3.10 1.46 4.70
CA LEU A 85 3.12 0.02 4.41
C LEU A 85 3.92 -0.75 5.45
N LYS A 86 5.11 -0.23 5.81
CA LYS A 86 5.96 -0.84 6.84
C LYS A 86 5.27 -0.88 8.21
N ALA A 87 4.54 0.17 8.59
CA ALA A 87 3.81 0.20 9.86
C ALA A 87 2.73 -0.88 9.92
N TYR A 88 1.99 -1.11 8.83
CA TYR A 88 0.99 -2.17 8.75
C TYR A 88 1.61 -3.57 8.73
N ASP A 89 2.72 -3.78 8.01
CA ASP A 89 3.44 -5.07 8.00
C ASP A 89 3.97 -5.40 9.41
N GLU A 90 4.46 -4.41 10.15
CA GLU A 90 4.85 -4.58 11.56
C GLU A 90 3.66 -4.88 12.48
N GLU A 91 2.49 -4.27 12.24
CA GLU A 91 1.27 -4.58 12.97
C GLU A 91 0.80 -6.02 12.74
N LEU A 92 0.77 -6.48 11.48
CA LEU A 92 0.45 -7.87 11.14
C LEU A 92 1.42 -8.85 11.79
N LYS A 93 2.72 -8.51 11.81
CA LYS A 93 3.74 -9.33 12.48
C LYS A 93 3.50 -9.42 13.98
N ARG A 94 3.19 -8.30 14.66
CA ARG A 94 2.85 -8.30 16.08
C ARG A 94 1.64 -9.19 16.38
N ILE A 95 0.58 -9.08 15.58
CA ILE A 95 -0.62 -9.93 15.73
C ILE A 95 -0.27 -11.42 15.55
N LYS A 96 0.58 -11.78 14.59
CA LYS A 96 1.06 -13.16 14.42
C LYS A 96 1.78 -13.69 15.67
N GLU A 97 2.64 -12.86 16.27
CA GLU A 97 3.47 -13.22 17.41
C GLU A 97 2.69 -13.26 18.74
N GLU A 98 1.74 -12.35 18.94
CA GLU A 98 0.93 -12.24 20.17
C GLU A 98 -0.18 -13.30 20.24
N ASP A 99 -0.86 -13.56 19.11
CA ASP A 99 -2.07 -14.38 19.11
C ASP A 99 -1.85 -15.83 18.64
N GLY A 100 -0.62 -16.17 18.23
CA GLY A 100 -0.28 -17.48 17.67
C GLY A 100 -1.07 -17.83 16.40
N VAL A 101 -1.60 -16.80 15.73
CA VAL A 101 -2.41 -16.94 14.52
C VAL A 101 -1.47 -17.14 13.34
N ASP A 102 -1.55 -18.30 12.68
CA ASP A 102 -0.79 -18.53 11.46
C ASP A 102 -1.41 -17.70 10.31
N LEU A 103 -0.65 -16.72 9.81
CA LEU A 103 -1.10 -15.74 8.81
C LEU A 103 -0.69 -16.08 7.37
N ASP A 104 -0.12 -17.26 7.16
CA ASP A 104 0.40 -17.73 5.88
C ASP A 104 -0.70 -18.01 4.83
#